data_AF-A0A959YYC7-F1
#
_entry.id   AF-A0A959YYC7-F1
#
_cell.length_a   1.000
_cell.length_b   1.000
_cell.length_c   1.000
_cell.angle_alpha   90.00
_cell.angle_beta   90.00
_cell.angle_gamma   90.00
#
_symmetry.space_group_name_H-M   'P 1'
#
loop_
_entity.id
_entity.type
_entity.pdbx_description
1 polymer ?
#
loop_
_entity_poly.entity_id
_entity_poly.type
_entity_poly.pdbx_seq_one_letter_code
_entity_poly.pdbx_strand_id
1 'polypeptide(L)'
;VNNLIDVFDERYYRHLNGGMLEAFGILFTRDLKIYVYPSKPTADDELMTTVNMPVHPRLRPLYDYLLNNKRLVDIESFDPNVLHIFSPEVLRMIRSGEAGWEEMVPPYVDTMIKENRLFGYRAAGETRSKAGKAGAKA
;
A
#
# COMPACT_ATOMS: atom_id res chain seq x y z
N VAL A 1 1.27 -6.46 3.46
CA VAL A 1 0.08 -7.30 3.73
C VAL A 1 -1.24 -6.72 3.21
N ASN A 2 -1.54 -5.42 3.36
CA ASN A 2 -2.85 -4.85 2.94
C ASN A 2 -3.25 -5.19 1.51
N ASN A 3 -2.33 -5.06 0.54
CA ASN A 3 -2.60 -5.41 -0.86
C ASN A 3 -2.92 -6.90 -1.06
N LEU A 4 -2.34 -7.79 -0.24
CA LEU A 4 -2.63 -9.22 -0.33
C LEU A 4 -4.04 -9.52 0.16
N ILE A 5 -4.51 -8.85 1.22
CA ILE A 5 -5.90 -8.95 1.70
C ILE A 5 -6.86 -8.56 0.57
N ASP A 6 -6.57 -7.49 -0.16
CA ASP A 6 -7.39 -7.04 -1.29
C ASP A 6 -7.43 -8.08 -2.42
N VAL A 7 -6.35 -8.82 -2.67
CA VAL A 7 -6.33 -9.92 -3.65
C VAL A 7 -7.27 -11.07 -3.25
N PHE A 8 -7.56 -11.24 -1.95
CA PHE A 8 -8.54 -12.21 -1.46
C PHE A 8 -9.94 -11.60 -1.25
N ASP A 9 -10.21 -10.39 -1.74
CA ASP A 9 -11.54 -9.79 -1.69
C ASP A 9 -12.39 -10.22 -2.91
N GLU A 10 -13.45 -10.99 -2.64
CA GLU A 10 -14.38 -11.51 -3.66
C GLU A 10 -15.04 -10.40 -4.51
N ARG A 11 -15.13 -9.16 -4.00
CA ARG A 11 -15.76 -8.03 -4.71
C ARG A 11 -15.11 -7.76 -6.06
N TYR A 12 -13.80 -7.95 -6.17
CA TYR A 12 -13.06 -7.72 -7.41
C TYR A 12 -13.36 -8.75 -8.50
N TYR A 13 -13.94 -9.91 -8.16
CA TYR A 13 -14.11 -11.04 -9.08
C TYR A 13 -15.57 -11.32 -9.46
N ARG A 14 -16.53 -10.49 -9.02
CA ARG A 14 -17.97 -10.71 -9.25
C ARG A 14 -18.41 -10.73 -10.72
N HIS A 15 -17.58 -10.19 -11.61
CA HIS A 15 -17.85 -10.12 -13.05
C HIS A 15 -17.30 -11.33 -13.81
N LEU A 16 -16.58 -12.24 -13.14
CA LEU A 16 -16.02 -13.46 -13.71
C LEU A 16 -16.96 -14.63 -13.47
N ASN A 17 -17.13 -15.50 -14.47
CA ASN A 17 -18.05 -16.64 -14.40
C ASN A 17 -17.63 -17.64 -13.31
N GLY A 18 -16.32 -17.89 -13.18
CA GLY A 18 -15.74 -18.72 -12.11
C GLY A 18 -15.26 -17.91 -10.90
N GLY A 19 -15.61 -16.62 -10.81
CA GLY A 19 -15.28 -15.74 -9.70
C GLY A 19 -13.78 -15.73 -9.37
N MET A 20 -13.46 -15.81 -8.08
CA MET A 20 -12.08 -15.79 -7.60
C MET A 20 -11.25 -16.99 -8.09
N LEU A 21 -11.86 -18.17 -8.21
CA LEU A 21 -11.14 -19.38 -8.63
C LEU A 21 -10.68 -19.29 -10.09
N GLU A 22 -11.46 -18.65 -10.96
CA GLU A 22 -11.05 -18.38 -12.34
C GLU A 22 -9.82 -17.47 -12.38
N ALA A 23 -9.85 -16.34 -11.66
CA ALA A 23 -8.74 -15.41 -11.60
C ALA A 23 -7.47 -16.04 -11.00
N PHE A 24 -7.61 -16.79 -9.91
CA PHE A 24 -6.48 -17.47 -9.26
C PHE A 24 -5.93 -18.61 -10.10
N GLY A 25 -6.79 -19.35 -10.82
CA GLY A 25 -6.37 -20.34 -11.79
C GLY A 25 -5.42 -19.72 -12.83
N ILE A 26 -5.80 -18.58 -13.42
CA ILE A 26 -4.95 -17.86 -14.36
C ILE A 26 -3.66 -17.38 -13.68
N LEU A 27 -3.76 -16.75 -12.51
CA LEU A 27 -2.62 -16.12 -11.82
C LEU A 27 -1.52 -17.12 -11.44
N PHE A 28 -1.90 -18.30 -10.93
CA PHE A 28 -0.95 -19.29 -10.42
C PHE A 28 -0.53 -20.36 -11.44
N THR A 29 -1.08 -20.36 -12.66
CA THR A 29 -0.60 -21.26 -13.74
C THR A 29 0.86 -21.01 -14.15
N ARG A 30 1.41 -19.83 -13.87
CA ARG A 30 2.74 -19.40 -14.34
C ARG A 30 3.86 -19.55 -13.30
N ASP A 31 3.74 -20.51 -12.39
CA ASP A 31 4.70 -20.71 -11.29
C ASP A 31 4.92 -19.44 -10.43
N LEU A 32 3.89 -18.61 -10.28
CA LEU A 32 3.98 -17.37 -9.52
C LEU A 32 4.30 -17.64 -8.04
N LYS A 33 5.18 -16.82 -7.47
CA LYS A 33 5.41 -16.72 -6.03
C LYS A 33 5.19 -15.28 -5.59
N ILE A 34 4.42 -15.11 -4.53
CA ILE A 34 4.16 -13.82 -3.90
C ILE A 34 4.97 -13.77 -2.60
N TYR A 35 5.87 -12.80 -2.54
CA TYR A 35 6.63 -12.50 -1.34
C TYR A 35 5.88 -11.47 -0.50
N VAL A 36 5.60 -11.83 0.75
CA VAL A 36 4.76 -11.06 1.65
C VAL A 36 5.67 -10.32 2.62
N TYR A 37 5.74 -9.01 2.46
CA TYR A 37 6.39 -8.15 3.44
C TYR A 37 5.45 -7.94 4.64
N PRO A 38 5.94 -8.11 5.88
CA PRO A 38 5.12 -7.98 7.07
C PRO A 38 4.61 -6.55 7.23
N SER A 39 3.55 -6.39 8.00
CA SER A 39 2.95 -5.08 8.24
C SER A 39 2.67 -4.89 9.72
N LYS A 40 2.98 -3.71 10.23
CA LYS A 40 2.69 -3.31 11.61
C LYS A 40 2.25 -1.84 11.59
N PRO A 41 0.92 -1.58 11.49
CA PRO A 41 0.41 -0.22 11.29
C PRO A 41 0.76 0.74 12.42
N THR A 42 0.67 0.29 13.67
CA THR A 42 1.07 1.08 14.84
C THR A 42 2.11 0.33 15.69
N ALA A 43 2.81 1.05 16.57
CA ALA A 43 3.80 0.46 17.47
C ALA A 43 3.21 -0.61 18.41
N ASP A 44 1.92 -0.49 18.74
CA ASP A 44 1.20 -1.37 19.65
C ASP A 44 0.55 -2.56 18.91
N ASP A 45 0.40 -2.48 17.58
CA ASP A 45 -0.18 -3.58 16.79
C ASP A 45 0.74 -4.80 16.77
N GLU A 46 0.10 -5.97 16.67
CA GLU A 46 0.82 -7.21 16.38
C GLU A 46 1.39 -7.19 14.96
N LEU A 47 2.57 -7.79 14.79
CA LEU A 47 3.18 -7.96 13.48
C LEU A 47 2.28 -8.87 12.63
N MET A 48 1.75 -8.34 11.53
CA MET A 48 0.94 -9.10 10.61
C MET A 48 1.82 -9.74 9.53
N THR A 49 1.68 -11.06 9.37
CA THR A 49 2.38 -11.92 8.38
C THR A 49 1.36 -12.85 7.71
N THR A 50 1.81 -13.79 6.87
CA THR A 50 0.90 -14.79 6.31
C THR A 50 0.20 -15.67 7.36
N VAL A 51 0.74 -15.76 8.58
CA VAL A 51 0.24 -16.65 9.63
C VAL A 51 -1.05 -16.12 10.27
N ASN A 52 -1.08 -14.83 10.59
CA ASN A 52 -2.18 -14.16 11.29
C ASN A 52 -2.98 -13.20 10.39
N MET A 53 -2.72 -13.19 9.08
CA MET A 53 -3.52 -12.42 8.12
C MET A 53 -5.01 -12.81 8.21
N PRO A 54 -5.93 -11.84 8.26
CA PRO A 54 -7.36 -12.12 8.24
C PRO A 54 -7.77 -12.65 6.87
N VAL A 55 -8.19 -13.91 6.83
CA VAL A 55 -8.69 -14.57 5.61
C VAL A 55 -10.11 -15.05 5.88
N HIS A 56 -11.03 -14.73 4.96
CA HIS A 56 -12.41 -15.16 5.08
C HIS A 56 -12.48 -16.72 5.15
N PRO A 57 -13.27 -17.33 6.07
CA PRO A 57 -13.26 -18.78 6.27
C PRO A 57 -13.49 -19.61 5.00
N ARG A 58 -14.34 -19.11 4.08
CA ARG A 58 -14.61 -19.77 2.79
C ARG A 58 -13.37 -19.84 1.88
N LEU A 59 -12.44 -18.89 2.00
CA LEU A 59 -11.22 -18.81 1.20
C LEU A 59 -10.03 -19.45 1.90
N ARG A 60 -10.16 -19.83 3.18
CA ARG A 60 -9.08 -20.44 3.96
C ARG A 60 -8.46 -21.67 3.29
N PRO A 61 -9.23 -22.61 2.71
CA PRO A 61 -8.64 -23.76 2.03
C PRO A 61 -7.75 -23.39 0.83
N LEU A 62 -8.15 -22.38 0.05
CA LEU A 62 -7.37 -21.88 -1.08
C LEU A 62 -6.09 -21.19 -0.59
N TYR A 63 -6.20 -20.38 0.46
CA TYR A 63 -5.07 -19.70 1.08
C TYR A 63 -4.04 -20.71 1.64
N ASP A 64 -4.50 -21.71 2.39
CA ASP A 64 -3.66 -22.76 2.96
C ASP A 64 -2.99 -23.59 1.85
N TYR A 65 -3.70 -23.87 0.75
CA TYR A 65 -3.11 -24.49 -0.44
C TYR A 65 -1.94 -23.66 -0.98
N LEU A 66 -2.09 -22.35 -1.12
CA LEU A 66 -1.03 -21.48 -1.62
C LEU A 66 0.17 -21.41 -0.66
N LEU A 67 -0.06 -21.37 0.64
CA LEU A 67 1.01 -21.42 1.65
C LEU A 67 1.77 -22.74 1.63
N ASN A 68 1.05 -23.87 1.66
CA ASN A 68 1.65 -25.20 1.69
C ASN A 68 2.48 -25.48 0.44
N ASN A 69 2.06 -24.97 -0.71
CA ASN A 69 2.79 -25.08 -1.98
C ASN A 69 3.84 -23.98 -2.19
N LYS A 70 4.17 -23.19 -1.16
CA LYS A 70 5.18 -22.12 -1.22
C LYS A 70 4.92 -21.09 -2.33
N ARG A 71 3.64 -20.86 -2.63
CA ARG A 71 3.15 -19.80 -3.52
C ARG A 71 3.06 -18.46 -2.81
N LEU A 72 2.84 -18.47 -1.50
CA LEU A 72 2.97 -17.32 -0.61
C LEU A 72 4.16 -17.57 0.33
N VAL A 73 5.08 -16.61 0.42
CA VAL A 73 6.30 -16.72 1.23
C VAL A 73 6.52 -15.42 1.98
N ASP A 74 6.59 -15.48 3.30
CA ASP A 74 6.94 -14.30 4.12
C ASP A 74 8.40 -13.89 3.90
N ILE A 75 8.64 -12.58 3.88
CA ILE A 75 9.99 -12.02 3.93
C ILE A 75 10.39 -11.91 5.40
N GLU A 76 11.35 -12.73 5.82
CA GLU A 76 11.85 -12.75 7.20
C GLU A 76 12.88 -11.64 7.46
N SER A 77 13.64 -11.24 6.42
CA SER A 77 14.61 -10.14 6.51
C SER A 77 13.92 -8.79 6.25
N PHE A 78 13.45 -8.15 7.30
CA PHE A 78 12.83 -6.82 7.24
C PHE A 78 13.38 -5.88 8.33
N ASP A 79 13.16 -4.58 8.14
CA ASP A 79 13.51 -3.56 9.13
C ASP A 79 12.25 -3.14 9.90
N PRO A 80 12.14 -3.49 11.20
CA PRO A 80 10.99 -3.12 12.03
C PRO A 80 10.76 -1.62 12.13
N ASN A 81 11.82 -0.81 11.96
CA ASN A 81 11.75 0.63 12.15
C ASN A 81 11.03 1.35 11.01
N VAL A 82 10.81 0.71 9.86
CA VAL A 82 10.12 1.32 8.72
C VAL A 82 8.71 0.78 8.50
N LEU A 83 8.25 -0.21 9.28
CA LEU A 83 6.95 -0.87 9.09
C LEU A 83 5.74 0.07 9.27
N HIS A 84 5.91 1.14 10.04
CA HIS A 84 4.88 2.13 10.34
C HIS A 84 4.83 3.26 9.29
N ILE A 85 5.74 3.26 8.31
CA ILE A 85 5.78 4.28 7.26
C ILE A 85 4.80 3.90 6.15
N PHE A 86 3.78 4.73 5.94
CA PHE A 86 2.77 4.55 4.91
C PHE A 86 2.76 5.72 3.93
N SER A 87 2.84 5.41 2.63
CA SER A 87 2.88 6.44 1.57
C SER A 87 1.70 7.42 1.60
N PRO A 88 0.44 7.02 1.90
CA PRO A 88 -0.66 7.97 2.01
C PRO A 88 -0.42 9.06 3.06
N GLU A 89 0.21 8.71 4.18
CA GLU A 89 0.50 9.65 5.26
C GLU A 89 1.65 10.58 4.88
N VAL A 90 2.75 10.04 4.35
CA VAL A 90 3.88 10.82 3.83
C VAL A 90 3.40 11.81 2.76
N LEU A 91 2.56 11.37 1.82
CA LEU A 91 1.98 12.24 0.79
C LEU A 91 1.05 13.30 1.36
N ARG A 92 0.29 12.99 2.42
CA ARG A 92 -0.54 13.96 3.14
C ARG A 92 0.35 15.05 3.74
N MET A 93 1.40 14.68 4.47
CA MET A 93 2.36 15.58 5.11
C MET A 93 3.05 16.49 4.09
N ILE A 94 3.53 15.94 2.97
CA ILE A 94 4.14 16.70 1.87
C ILE A 94 3.19 17.78 1.34
N ARG A 95 1.91 17.42 1.11
CA ARG A 95 0.91 18.33 0.53
C ARG A 95 0.41 19.37 1.53
N SER A 96 0.39 19.06 2.82
CA SER A 96 0.01 19.99 3.88
C SER A 96 1.17 20.90 4.33
N GLY A 97 2.40 20.62 3.90
CA GLY A 97 3.60 21.33 4.37
C GLY A 97 3.93 21.01 5.82
N GLU A 98 3.51 19.84 6.29
CA GLU A 98 3.86 19.34 7.62
C GLU A 98 5.32 18.85 7.63
N ALA A 99 6.03 19.03 8.73
CA ALA A 99 7.43 18.59 8.86
C ALA A 99 7.53 17.16 9.39
N GLY A 100 8.68 16.50 9.18
CA GLY A 100 9.00 15.19 9.78
C GLY A 100 8.83 14.01 8.81
N TRP A 101 8.22 14.22 7.64
CA TRP A 101 8.13 13.19 6.60
C TRP A 101 9.50 12.92 5.94
N GLU A 102 10.47 13.82 6.10
CA GLU A 102 11.82 13.68 5.58
C GLU A 102 12.56 12.48 6.18
N GLU A 103 12.29 12.14 7.44
CA GLU A 103 12.85 10.97 8.11
C GLU A 103 12.17 9.66 7.68
N MET A 104 11.03 9.77 6.99
CA MET A 104 10.22 8.63 6.53
C MET A 104 10.55 8.21 5.10
N VAL A 105 11.50 8.87 4.45
CA VAL A 105 11.96 8.53 3.10
C VAL A 105 13.45 8.18 3.11
N PRO A 106 13.91 7.37 2.15
CA PRO A 106 15.34 7.09 2.03
C PRO A 106 16.16 8.39 1.91
N PRO A 107 17.44 8.36 2.31
CA PRO A 107 18.33 9.51 2.17
C PRO A 107 18.29 10.08 0.74
N TYR A 108 18.39 11.41 0.61
CA TYR A 108 18.36 12.16 -0.66
C TYR A 108 16.98 12.27 -1.34
N VAL A 109 16.02 11.41 -1.00
CA VAL A 109 14.66 11.47 -1.59
C VAL A 109 13.93 12.75 -1.17
N ASP A 110 14.12 13.20 0.07
CA ASP A 110 13.54 14.44 0.58
C ASP A 110 14.04 15.67 -0.20
N THR A 111 15.35 15.75 -0.46
CA THR A 111 15.97 16.78 -1.30
C THR A 111 15.38 16.76 -2.70
N MET A 112 15.29 15.58 -3.33
CA MET A 112 14.74 15.45 -4.67
C MET A 112 13.27 15.90 -4.75
N ILE A 113 12.46 15.57 -3.74
CA ILE A 113 11.07 16.01 -3.64
C ILE A 113 10.97 17.53 -3.50
N LYS A 114 11.82 18.13 -2.65
CA LYS A 114 11.85 19.57 -2.38
C LYS A 114 12.31 20.39 -3.60
N GLU A 115 13.41 20.00 -4.23
CA GLU A 115 14.00 20.68 -5.38
C GLU A 115 13.08 20.64 -6.61
N ASN A 116 12.48 19.48 -6.88
CA ASN A 116 11.65 19.26 -8.06
C ASN A 116 10.16 19.55 -7.82
N ARG A 117 9.78 19.99 -6.60
CA ARG A 117 8.38 20.27 -6.20
C ARG A 117 7.44 19.07 -6.48
N LEU A 118 7.90 17.85 -6.20
CA LEU A 118 7.17 16.62 -6.50
C LEU A 118 6.01 16.40 -5.51
N PHE A 119 5.06 15.55 -5.93
CA PHE A 119 3.94 15.07 -5.09
C PHE A 119 3.03 16.17 -4.49
N GLY A 120 3.14 17.40 -4.99
CA GLY A 120 2.39 18.55 -4.50
C GLY A 120 3.10 19.32 -3.37
N TYR A 121 4.40 19.10 -3.17
CA TYR A 121 5.23 19.86 -2.23
C TYR A 121 5.17 21.37 -2.54
N ARG A 122 5.03 22.18 -1.49
CA ARG A 122 5.03 23.65 -1.56
C ARG A 122 6.03 24.19 -0.56
N ALA A 123 6.83 25.16 -0.98
CA ALA A 123 7.74 25.83 -0.09
C ALA A 123 6.96 26.59 1.00
N ALA A 124 7.46 26.57 2.24
CA ALA A 124 6.89 27.31 3.36
C ALA A 124 6.80 28.81 2.98
N GLY A 125 5.58 29.30 2.76
CA GLY A 125 5.31 30.69 2.33
C GLY A 125 4.45 30.81 1.07
N GLU A 126 4.30 29.75 0.27
CA GLU A 126 3.38 29.74 -0.88
C GLU A 126 1.93 29.51 -0.38
N THR A 127 1.32 30.57 0.17
CA THR A 127 -0.10 30.57 0.54
C THR A 127 -0.95 30.36 -0.71
N ARG A 128 -1.98 29.51 -0.62
CA ARG A 128 -2.92 29.23 -1.70
C ARG A 128 -3.62 30.53 -2.11
N SER A 129 -3.09 31.25 -3.11
CA SER A 129 -3.83 32.31 -3.78
C SER A 129 -5.06 31.64 -4.39
N LYS A 130 -6.24 31.95 -3.85
CA LYS A 130 -7.50 31.70 -4.55
C LYS A 130 -7.45 32.55 -5.81
N ALA A 131 -7.00 31.98 -6.92
CA ALA A 131 -7.21 32.56 -8.23
C ALA A 131 -8.72 32.54 -8.49
N GLY A 132 -9.33 33.71 -8.31
CA GLY A 132 -10.72 33.96 -8.63
C GLY A 132 -10.99 33.77 -10.12
N LYS A 133 -12.19 33.29 -10.42
CA LYS A 133 -12.97 33.79 -11.54
C LYS A 133 -14.34 34.17 -11.01
N ALA A 134 -14.43 35.39 -10.54
CA ALA A 134 -15.65 36.18 -10.66
C ALA A 134 -15.51 37.01 -11.95
N GLY A 135 -16.51 36.90 -12.83
CA GLY A 135 -16.88 37.94 -13.80
C GLY A 135 -16.29 37.87 -15.21
N ALA A 136 -17.09 37.41 -16.17
CA ALA A 136 -17.35 38.16 -17.40
C ALA A 136 -18.70 37.72 -17.98
N LYS A 137 -19.74 38.53 -17.72
CA LYS A 137 -20.92 38.64 -18.58
C LYS A 137 -20.47 39.27 -19.90
N ALA A 138 -20.95 38.73 -21.01
CA ALA A 138 -21.44 39.45 -22.18
C ALA A 138 -22.45 38.56 -22.88
#